data_AF-A0A2L2YU67-F1
#
_entry.id   AF-A0A2L2YU67-F1
#
_cell.length_a   1.000
_cell.length_b   1.000
_cell.length_c   1.000
_cell.angle_alpha   90.00
_cell.angle_beta   90.00
_cell.angle_gamma   90.00
#
_symmetry.space_group_name_H-M   'P 1'
#
loop_
_entity.id
_entity.type
_entity.pdbx_description
1 polymer ?
#
loop_
_entity_poly.entity_id
_entity_poly.type
_entity_poly.pdbx_seq_one_letter_code
_entity_poly.pdbx_strand_id
1 'polypeptide(L)'
;GSDIAFGWVKNGKAFLQDRYAHKNGIPVLDDQQDWHLLSGYENITHTILQFSRKFDTCDQQDIPITNDTARVIYAYHDDDPSSDDHFMYHGKHRRGSKSLMLLQPVLQKTSLPNEAKIWDI
;
A
#
# COMPACT_ATOMS: atom_id res chain seq x y z
N GLY A 1 12.08 -7.68 -6.94
CA GLY A 1 12.07 -6.72 -5.85
C GLY A 1 10.64 -6.48 -5.41
N SER A 2 10.40 -5.36 -4.75
CA SER A 2 9.05 -4.91 -4.41
C SER A 2 8.91 -3.46 -4.85
N ASP A 3 7.77 -3.17 -5.45
CA ASP A 3 7.31 -1.86 -5.89
C ASP A 3 6.47 -1.25 -4.74
N ILE A 4 6.86 -0.05 -4.31
CA ILE A 4 6.49 0.50 -3.00
C ILE A 4 6.04 1.95 -3.15
N ALA A 5 4.75 2.17 -2.87
CA ALA A 5 4.25 3.48 -2.46
C ALA A 5 4.77 3.81 -1.05
N PHE A 6 5.70 4.75 -0.93
CA PHE A 6 6.30 5.16 0.34
C PHE A 6 5.85 6.57 0.71
N GLY A 7 5.13 6.76 1.82
CA GLY A 7 4.61 8.08 2.16
C GLY A 7 4.46 8.36 3.64
N TRP A 8 4.32 9.64 3.95
CA TRP A 8 4.15 10.19 5.31
C TRP A 8 3.38 11.52 5.24
N VAL A 9 2.95 12.01 6.40
CA VAL A 9 2.39 13.35 6.55
C VAL A 9 3.26 14.08 7.56
N LYS A 10 3.61 15.33 7.29
CA LYS A 10 4.43 16.14 8.19
C LYS A 10 3.95 17.56 8.17
N ASN A 11 3.63 18.11 9.35
CA ASN A 11 3.08 19.47 9.50
C ASN A 11 1.86 19.72 8.60
N GLY A 12 0.97 18.73 8.49
CA GLY A 12 -0.25 18.82 7.67
C GLY A 12 -0.03 18.73 6.15
N LYS A 13 1.21 18.49 5.69
CA LYS A 13 1.53 18.25 4.28
C LYS A 13 1.80 16.76 4.05
N ALA A 14 1.11 16.16 3.09
CA ALA A 14 1.33 14.78 2.69
C ALA A 14 2.44 14.67 1.65
N PHE A 15 3.17 13.56 1.72
CA PHE A 15 4.29 13.22 0.84
C PHE A 15 4.14 11.77 0.39
N LEU A 16 4.53 11.49 -0.85
CA LEU A 16 4.58 10.16 -1.42
C LEU A 16 5.78 10.09 -2.36
N GLN A 17 6.49 8.97 -2.33
CA GLN A 17 7.58 8.63 -3.21
C GLN A 17 7.31 7.24 -3.77
N ASP A 18 7.57 7.07 -5.05
CA ASP A 18 7.72 5.77 -5.69
C ASP A 18 9.12 5.23 -5.38
N ARG A 19 9.18 4.00 -4.85
CA ARG A 19 10.43 3.39 -4.42
C ARG A 19 10.46 1.91 -4.78
N TYR A 20 11.66 1.44 -5.09
CA TYR A 20 11.90 0.03 -5.38
C TYR A 20 12.83 -0.64 -4.37
N ALA A 21 12.43 -1.81 -3.89
CA ALA A 21 13.23 -2.63 -2.98
C ALA A 21 13.90 -3.80 -3.72
N HIS A 22 15.21 -3.66 -4.00
CA HIS A 22 16.03 -4.75 -4.54
C HIS A 22 16.42 -5.81 -3.50
N LYS A 23 16.54 -5.41 -2.22
CA LYS A 23 17.06 -6.22 -1.12
C LYS A 23 16.48 -5.75 0.21
N ASN A 24 16.76 -6.50 1.26
CA ASN A 24 16.48 -6.04 2.62
C ASN A 24 17.30 -4.78 2.92
N GLY A 25 16.60 -3.66 3.12
CA GLY A 25 17.20 -2.35 3.35
C GLY A 25 16.19 -1.23 3.08
N ILE A 26 16.69 0.01 3.07
CA ILE A 26 15.90 1.17 2.65
C ILE A 26 15.63 1.01 1.13
N PRO A 27 14.36 1.01 0.69
CA PRO A 27 14.03 1.01 -0.74
C PRO A 27 14.65 2.22 -1.43
N VAL A 28 15.23 2.03 -2.62
CA VAL A 28 15.80 3.14 -3.39
C VAL A 28 14.67 3.96 -4.02
N LEU A 29 14.93 5.23 -4.34
CA LEU A 29 13.99 6.02 -5.13
C LEU A 29 13.90 5.38 -6.52
N ASP A 30 12.68 5.23 -7.02
CA ASP A 30 12.47 4.69 -8.35
C ASP A 30 12.83 5.73 -9.43
N ASP A 31 13.35 5.25 -10.56
CA ASP A 31 13.74 6.07 -11.71
C ASP A 31 12.52 6.72 -12.36
N GLN A 32 11.34 6.07 -12.26
CA GLN A 32 10.05 6.60 -12.69
C GLN A 32 9.11 6.71 -11.48
N GLN A 33 8.33 7.79 -11.41
CA GLN A 33 7.40 8.02 -10.30
C GLN A 33 5.97 7.81 -10.80
N ASP A 34 5.46 6.59 -10.65
CA ASP A 34 4.17 6.16 -11.17
C ASP A 34 3.06 6.19 -10.12
N TRP A 35 3.41 6.15 -8.83
CA TRP A 35 2.47 6.46 -7.75
C TRP A 35 2.16 7.97 -7.69
N HIS A 36 0.87 8.31 -7.74
CA HIS A 36 0.40 9.69 -7.68
C HIS A 36 -0.36 9.95 -6.38
N LEU A 37 0.15 10.85 -5.56
CA LEU A 37 -0.53 11.32 -4.35
C LEU A 37 -1.78 12.13 -4.73
N LEU A 38 -2.94 11.71 -4.23
CA LEU A 38 -4.22 12.41 -4.41
C LEU A 38 -4.53 13.29 -3.21
N SER A 39 -4.38 12.74 -2.00
CA SER A 39 -4.56 13.47 -0.75
C SER A 39 -3.86 12.76 0.39
N GLY A 40 -3.66 13.45 1.51
CA GLY A 40 -3.22 12.81 2.73
C GLY A 40 -3.35 13.73 3.93
N TYR A 41 -3.58 13.14 5.08
CA TYR A 41 -3.69 13.84 6.35
C TYR A 41 -3.37 12.91 7.50
N GLU A 42 -3.07 13.49 8.64
CA GLU A 42 -2.87 12.76 9.89
C GLU A 42 -3.72 13.37 10.99
N ASN A 43 -4.11 12.53 11.94
CA ASN A 43 -4.71 12.95 13.19
C ASN A 43 -4.08 12.16 14.35
N ILE A 44 -4.59 12.37 15.56
CA ILE A 44 -4.06 11.76 16.79
C ILE A 44 -3.96 10.23 16.72
N THR A 45 -4.77 9.58 15.87
CA THR A 45 -4.88 8.12 15.83
C THR A 45 -4.31 7.47 14.58
N HIS A 46 -4.36 8.15 13.43
CA HIS A 46 -4.00 7.53 12.15
C HIS A 46 -3.49 8.56 11.15
N THR A 47 -2.63 8.08 10.25
CA THR A 47 -2.21 8.74 9.02
C THR A 47 -2.95 8.09 7.84
N ILE A 48 -3.52 8.90 6.97
CA ILE A 48 -4.22 8.43 5.76
C ILE A 48 -3.54 9.06 4.56
N LEU A 49 -3.18 8.21 3.60
CA LEU A 49 -2.71 8.59 2.28
C LEU A 49 -3.65 8.00 1.24
N GLN A 50 -4.11 8.84 0.33
CA GLN A 50 -4.88 8.44 -0.83
C GLN A 50 -4.01 8.67 -2.06
N PHE A 51 -3.85 7.64 -2.87
CA PHE A 51 -3.01 7.68 -4.06
C PHE A 51 -3.64 6.86 -5.19
N SER A 52 -3.16 7.06 -6.40
CA SER A 52 -3.51 6.28 -7.58
C SER A 52 -2.26 5.86 -8.35
N ARG A 53 -2.39 4.80 -9.14
CA ARG A 53 -1.40 4.34 -10.10
C ARG A 53 -2.11 3.55 -11.20
N LYS A 54 -1.54 3.53 -12.40
CA LYS A 54 -2.06 2.70 -13.49
C LYS A 54 -1.90 1.21 -13.14
N PHE A 55 -2.74 0.35 -13.68
CA PHE A 55 -2.57 -1.09 -13.47
C PHE A 55 -1.31 -1.64 -14.13
N ASP A 56 -0.91 -1.06 -15.25
CA ASP A 56 0.36 -1.32 -15.93
C ASP A 56 0.98 0.02 -16.31
N THR A 57 2.19 0.26 -15.84
CA THR A 57 2.97 1.48 -16.03
C THR A 57 4.00 1.33 -17.16
N CYS A 58 4.22 0.09 -17.62
CA CYS A 58 5.32 -0.29 -18.51
C CYS A 58 6.72 0.01 -17.94
N ASP A 59 6.84 0.21 -16.62
CA ASP A 59 8.11 0.35 -15.93
C ASP A 59 8.66 -1.03 -15.46
N GLN A 60 9.97 -1.21 -15.56
CA GLN A 60 10.64 -2.48 -15.25
C GLN A 60 10.78 -2.73 -13.74
N GLN A 61 10.75 -1.67 -12.94
CA GLN A 61 10.80 -1.77 -11.48
C GLN A 61 9.42 -2.06 -10.87
N ASP A 62 8.38 -1.83 -11.66
CA ASP A 62 6.99 -1.95 -11.27
C ASP A 62 6.41 -3.36 -11.43
N ILE A 63 5.45 -3.70 -10.56
CA ILE A 63 4.71 -4.96 -10.63
C ILE A 63 3.30 -4.68 -11.21
N PRO A 64 2.97 -5.21 -12.41
CA PRO A 64 1.63 -5.04 -12.97
C PRO A 64 0.53 -5.59 -12.06
N ILE A 65 -0.53 -4.80 -11.88
CA ILE A 65 -1.73 -5.21 -11.17
C ILE A 65 -2.63 -5.98 -12.16
N THR A 66 -2.64 -7.30 -12.04
CA THR A 66 -3.45 -8.19 -12.88
C THR A 66 -4.69 -8.69 -12.15
N ASN A 67 -5.46 -9.56 -12.82
CA ASN A 67 -6.59 -10.27 -12.21
C ASN A 67 -6.17 -11.46 -11.34
N ASP A 68 -4.87 -11.65 -11.10
CA ASP A 68 -4.34 -12.68 -10.21
C ASP A 68 -4.24 -12.18 -8.77
N THR A 69 -3.86 -13.10 -7.87
CA THR A 69 -3.61 -12.76 -6.47
C THR A 69 -2.31 -11.97 -6.34
N ALA A 70 -2.41 -10.74 -5.84
CA ALA A 70 -1.27 -9.92 -5.47
C ALA A 70 -0.85 -10.19 -4.03
N ARG A 71 0.45 -10.36 -3.78
CA ARG A 71 1.01 -10.40 -2.43
C ARG A 71 1.40 -8.99 -1.99
N VAL A 72 0.54 -8.35 -1.21
CA VAL A 72 0.79 -7.02 -0.67
C VAL A 72 1.62 -7.13 0.60
N ILE A 73 2.62 -6.27 0.73
CA ILE A 73 3.40 -6.08 1.95
C ILE A 73 3.10 -4.70 2.51
N TYR A 74 3.26 -4.55 3.82
CA TYR A 74 3.14 -3.24 4.47
C TYR A 74 4.16 -3.11 5.58
N ALA A 75 4.54 -1.87 5.86
CA ALA A 75 5.35 -1.48 6.99
C ALA A 75 5.00 -0.04 7.38
N TYR A 76 5.17 0.31 8.65
CA TYR A 76 4.93 1.66 9.13
C TYR A 76 5.84 2.00 10.31
N HIS A 77 5.93 3.30 10.60
CA HIS A 77 6.66 3.86 11.73
C HIS A 77 5.82 4.97 12.36
N ASP A 78 5.97 5.19 13.67
CA ASP A 78 5.17 6.20 14.39
C ASP A 78 5.76 7.61 14.26
N ASP A 79 7.07 7.69 13.99
CA ASP A 79 7.78 8.95 13.78
C ASP A 79 7.92 9.31 12.29
N ASP A 80 7.81 10.60 11.99
CA ASP A 80 8.10 11.18 10.67
C ASP A 80 9.58 11.03 10.29
N PRO A 81 9.90 10.86 8.99
CA PRO A 81 11.28 10.94 8.54
C PRO A 81 11.88 12.33 8.77
N SER A 82 13.18 12.35 9.06
CA SER A 82 13.94 13.59 9.26
C SER A 82 14.19 14.32 7.94
N SER A 83 14.30 13.59 6.83
CA SER A 83 14.47 14.08 5.46
C SER A 83 13.91 13.07 4.44
N ASP A 84 13.87 13.48 3.18
CA ASP A 84 13.33 12.69 2.05
C ASP A 84 14.20 11.47 1.65
N ASP A 85 15.30 11.24 2.37
CA ASP A 85 16.29 10.17 2.15
C ASP A 85 16.72 9.44 3.44
N HIS A 86 16.24 9.86 4.62
CA HIS A 86 16.60 9.25 5.90
C HIS A 86 15.36 8.65 6.59
N PHE A 87 15.22 7.33 6.50
CA PHE A 87 14.06 6.59 7.01
C PHE A 87 14.44 5.61 8.11
N MET A 88 13.58 5.52 9.13
CA MET A 88 13.74 4.63 10.26
C MET A 88 13.30 3.21 9.90
N TYR A 89 13.93 2.23 10.56
CA TYR A 89 13.48 0.84 10.45
C TYR A 89 12.13 0.65 11.16
N HIS A 90 11.14 0.11 10.46
CA HIS A 90 9.79 -0.17 10.98
C HIS A 90 9.77 -1.13 12.19
N GLY A 91 10.86 -1.86 12.46
CA GLY A 91 10.92 -2.81 13.57
C GLY A 91 10.28 -4.17 13.21
N LYS A 92 10.29 -5.10 14.17
CA LYS A 92 9.82 -6.48 13.90
C LYS A 92 8.29 -6.61 13.83
N HIS A 93 7.55 -5.70 14.46
CA HIS A 93 6.11 -5.84 14.69
C HIS A 93 5.23 -4.92 13.83
N ARG A 94 5.76 -3.82 13.28
CA ARG A 94 5.01 -2.86 12.44
C ARG A 94 5.17 -3.15 10.95
N ARG A 95 5.00 -4.43 10.58
CA ARG A 95 5.13 -4.92 9.20
C ARG A 95 4.35 -6.20 9.00
N GLY A 96 4.00 -6.51 7.76
CA GLY A 96 3.34 -7.76 7.43
C GLY A 96 3.16 -7.97 5.94
N SER A 97 2.44 -9.03 5.60
CA SER A 97 2.04 -9.32 4.23
C SER A 97 0.65 -9.94 4.18
N LYS A 98 -0.10 -9.68 3.12
CA LYS A 98 -1.42 -10.25 2.87
C LYS A 98 -1.61 -10.49 1.38
N SER A 99 -2.15 -11.65 1.02
CA SER A 99 -2.55 -11.94 -0.35
C SER A 99 -3.95 -11.36 -0.61
N LEU A 100 -4.08 -10.56 -1.67
CA LEU A 100 -5.29 -9.83 -2.03
C LEU A 100 -5.60 -10.01 -3.52
N MET A 101 -6.88 -10.03 -3.87
CA MET A 101 -7.35 -9.88 -5.23
C MET A 101 -7.68 -8.39 -5.46
N LEU A 102 -6.73 -7.63 -6.03
CA LEU A 102 -6.85 -6.16 -6.10
C LEU A 102 -7.93 -5.69 -7.07
N LEU A 103 -8.19 -6.47 -8.12
CA LEU A 103 -9.24 -6.17 -9.11
C LEU A 103 -10.57 -6.87 -8.82
N GLN A 104 -10.73 -7.48 -7.64
CA GLN A 104 -11.97 -8.18 -7.32
C GLN A 104 -13.14 -7.19 -7.31
N PRO A 105 -14.20 -7.43 -8.10
CA PRO A 105 -15.38 -6.57 -8.07
C PRO A 105 -15.97 -6.63 -6.66
N VAL A 106 -16.46 -5.47 -6.20
CA VAL A 106 -17.27 -5.41 -4.98
C VAL A 106 -18.54 -6.20 -5.25
N LEU A 107 -18.54 -7.48 -4.91
CA LEU A 107 -19.75 -8.29 -4.94
C LEU A 107 -20.69 -7.71 -3.89
N GLN A 108 -21.83 -7.18 -4.33
CA GLN A 108 -22.92 -6.91 -3.40
C GLN A 108 -23.22 -8.21 -2.69
N LYS A 109 -22.99 -8.24 -1.37
CA LYS A 109 -23.42 -9.36 -0.54
C LYS A 109 -24.94 -9.43 -0.67
N THR A 110 -25.43 -10.39 -1.43
CA THR A 110 -26.85 -10.71 -1.45
C THR A 110 -27.19 -11.26 -0.07
N SER A 111 -28.13 -10.64 0.64
CA SER A 111 -28.66 -11.22 1.86
C SER A 111 -29.30 -12.56 1.52
N LEU A 112 -29.04 -13.58 2.33
CA LEU A 112 -29.80 -14.81 2.23
C LEU A 112 -31.29 -14.50 2.45
N PRO A 113 -32.21 -15.13 1.69
CA PRO A 113 -33.63 -15.01 1.95
C PRO A 113 -33.98 -15.56 3.34
N ASN A 114 -35.09 -15.11 3.92
CA ASN A 114 -35.51 -15.48 5.28
C ASN A 114 -35.71 -16.99 5.44
N GLU A 115 -36.02 -17.71 4.35
CA GLU A 115 -36.25 -19.16 4.34
C GLU A 115 -34.96 -19.98 4.15
N ALA A 116 -33.80 -19.34 4.01
CA ALA A 116 -32.54 -20.03 3.85
C ALA A 116 -32.22 -20.87 5.08
N LYS A 117 -31.97 -22.17 4.87
CA LYS A 117 -31.48 -23.08 5.91
C LYS A 117 -29.99 -23.24 5.77
N ILE A 118 -29.26 -22.96 6.84
CA ILE A 118 -27.82 -23.17 6.94
C ILE A 118 -27.62 -24.54 7.59
N TRP A 119 -26.78 -25.36 6.98
CA TRP A 119 -26.37 -26.64 7.54
C TRP A 119 -24.87 -26.57 7.80
N ASP A 120 -24.49 -26.75 9.06
CA ASP A 120 -23.10 -26.92 9.43
C ASP A 120 -22.75 -28.41 9.33
N ILE A 121 -21.66 -28.72 8.64
CA ILE A 121 -21.15 -30.09 8.41
C ILE A 121 -19.94 -30.31 9.32
#